data_AF-A0A9W8U1J4-F1
#
_entry.id   AF-A0A9W8U1J4-F1
#
_cell.length_a   1.000
_cell.length_b   1.000
_cell.length_c   1.000
_cell.angle_alpha   90.00
_cell.angle_beta   90.00
_cell.angle_gamma   90.00
#
_symmetry.space_group_name_H-M   'P 1'
#
loop_
_entity.id
_entity.type
_entity.pdbx_description
1 polymer ?
#
loop_
_entity_poly.entity_id
_entity_poly.type
_entity_poly.pdbx_seq_one_letter_code
_entity_poly.pdbx_strand_id
1 'polypeptide(L)'
;MYFATYNDTSSYLRRGKIHHIQHNSRGPRDLARLDTLFEEYQKQAADGRLPFRRWPLRIRGVLLTNYFSQNCSYQYVGGTANTLSWEEAPTAVVDAKNFIEERTKQALNNRNSQDFLFNEVLSAAYMEKQKMSFHTDDEKGLGPVVAGLSLGSPALMHFRRRHVKHGPERKTCLSIILRHGDILVMDGTGVQQYYEHMVEPTNFRIAATARLINSDRE
;
A
#
# COMPACT_ATOMS: atom_id res chain seq x y z
N MET A 1 20.99 -1.84 1.85
CA MET A 1 19.73 -1.45 1.20
C MET A 1 20.03 -1.48 -0.30
N TYR A 2 19.43 -2.41 -1.05
CA TYR A 2 19.48 -2.34 -2.51
C TYR A 2 18.32 -1.47 -2.97
N PHE A 3 18.61 -0.48 -3.81
CA PHE A 3 17.61 0.44 -4.35
C PHE A 3 17.51 0.20 -5.85
N ALA A 4 16.34 -0.22 -6.32
CA ALA A 4 16.00 -0.18 -7.73
C ALA A 4 15.04 0.98 -7.95
N THR A 5 15.49 2.01 -8.69
CA THR A 5 14.62 3.11 -9.16
C THR A 5 14.29 2.86 -10.62
N TYR A 6 13.02 2.73 -10.96
CA TYR A 6 12.58 2.63 -12.35
C TYR A 6 12.19 4.02 -12.86
N ASN A 7 12.84 4.47 -13.95
CA ASN A 7 12.55 5.74 -14.61
C ASN A 7 11.93 5.48 -15.99
N ASP A 8 10.87 6.21 -16.33
CA ASP A 8 10.38 6.32 -17.72
C ASP A 8 11.35 7.21 -18.52
N THR A 9 11.90 6.69 -19.61
CA THR A 9 12.92 7.34 -20.45
C THR A 9 12.33 8.23 -21.55
N SER A 10 11.01 8.44 -21.58
CA SER A 10 10.36 9.39 -22.50
C SER A 10 10.47 10.83 -21.98
N SER A 11 11.04 11.72 -22.81
CA SER A 11 11.29 13.13 -22.51
C SER A 11 10.02 13.94 -22.22
N TYR A 12 10.13 14.82 -21.21
CA TYR A 12 9.19 15.85 -20.73
C TYR A 12 8.11 15.39 -19.73
N LEU A 13 8.34 15.78 -18.46
CA LEU A 13 7.62 15.49 -17.20
C LEU A 13 7.82 14.07 -16.62
N ARG A 14 8.70 13.98 -15.62
CA ARG A 14 8.82 12.78 -14.75
C ARG A 14 7.49 12.57 -14.02
N ARG A 15 6.71 11.56 -14.44
CA ARG A 15 5.38 11.22 -13.89
C ARG A 15 5.42 10.53 -12.51
N GLY A 16 6.50 10.69 -11.75
CA GLY A 16 6.77 9.99 -10.50
C GLY A 16 7.79 8.86 -10.65
N LYS A 17 8.04 8.13 -9.55
CA LYS A 17 9.01 7.04 -9.42
C LYS A 17 8.40 5.90 -8.62
N ILE A 18 8.83 4.68 -8.91
CA ILE A 18 8.59 3.51 -8.08
C ILE A 18 9.90 3.13 -7.41
N HIS A 19 9.90 3.07 -6.07
CA HIS A 19 11.04 2.60 -5.30
C HIS A 19 10.69 1.26 -4.66
N HIS A 20 11.49 0.23 -4.96
CA HIS A 20 11.42 -1.05 -4.26
C HIS A 20 12.51 -1.08 -3.19
N ILE A 21 12.10 -0.87 -1.95
CA ILE A 21 12.98 -0.95 -0.79
C ILE A 21 12.97 -2.40 -0.31
N GLN A 22 13.98 -3.14 -0.75
CA GLN A 22 14.13 -4.53 -0.36
C GLN A 22 14.52 -4.61 1.12
N HIS A 23 13.88 -5.52 1.85
CA HIS A 23 14.43 -5.92 3.13
C HIS A 23 15.75 -6.65 2.89
N ASN A 24 16.87 -5.96 3.12
CA ASN A 24 18.17 -6.61 3.15
C ASN A 24 18.31 -7.25 4.53
N SER A 25 18.51 -8.57 4.55
CA SER A 25 18.74 -9.46 5.70
C SER A 25 20.00 -9.12 6.54
N ARG A 26 20.51 -7.88 6.47
CA ARG A 26 21.78 -7.46 7.06
C ARG A 26 21.77 -7.37 8.59
N GLY A 27 20.64 -7.60 9.25
CA GLY A 27 20.57 -7.75 10.70
C GLY A 27 19.43 -8.68 11.14
N PRO A 28 19.68 -9.68 12.01
CA PRO A 28 18.65 -10.59 12.51
C PRO A 28 17.52 -9.88 13.28
N ARG A 29 17.78 -8.66 13.78
CA ARG A 29 16.80 -7.87 14.55
C ARG A 29 15.62 -7.36 13.72
N ASP A 30 15.87 -6.89 12.50
CA ASP A 30 14.80 -6.34 11.66
C ASP A 30 13.88 -7.44 11.12
N LEU A 31 14.45 -8.61 10.79
CA LEU A 31 13.65 -9.77 10.39
C LEU A 31 12.78 -10.25 11.55
N ALA A 32 13.34 -10.39 12.75
CA ALA A 32 12.57 -10.72 13.95
C ALA A 32 11.47 -9.70 14.23
N ARG A 33 11.74 -8.39 14.05
CA ARG A 33 10.71 -7.34 14.18
C ARG A 33 9.57 -7.51 13.17
N LEU A 34 9.88 -7.85 11.92
CA LEU A 34 8.89 -8.07 10.86
C LEU A 34 8.08 -9.37 11.07
N ASP A 35 8.72 -10.43 11.54
CA ASP A 35 8.07 -11.68 11.90
C ASP A 35 7.09 -11.46 13.05
N THR A 36 7.53 -10.79 14.12
CA THR A 36 6.67 -10.40 15.25
C THR A 36 5.52 -9.53 14.80
N LEU A 37 5.77 -8.54 13.93
CA LEU A 37 4.73 -7.67 13.38
C LEU A 37 3.68 -8.48 12.59
N PHE A 38 4.13 -9.42 11.76
CA PHE A 38 3.23 -10.30 11.00
C PHE A 38 2.44 -11.24 11.91
N GLU A 39 3.04 -11.76 12.98
CA GLU A 39 2.36 -12.55 14.00
C GLU A 39 1.31 -11.73 14.75
N GLU A 40 1.62 -10.49 15.13
CA GLU A 40 0.69 -9.62 15.86
C GLU A 40 -0.52 -9.24 14.99
N TYR A 41 -0.32 -8.99 13.69
CA TYR A 41 -1.42 -8.84 12.74
C TYR A 41 -2.38 -10.04 12.77
N GLN A 42 -1.84 -11.26 12.82
CA GLN A 42 -2.63 -12.49 12.85
C GLN A 42 -3.35 -12.66 14.19
N LYS A 43 -2.67 -12.40 15.31
CA LYS A 43 -3.26 -12.47 16.66
C LYS A 43 -4.39 -11.46 16.82
N GLN A 44 -4.17 -10.21 16.44
CA GLN A 44 -5.18 -9.14 16.51
C GLN A 44 -6.35 -9.39 15.58
N ALA A 45 -6.11 -10.01 14.42
CA ALA A 45 -7.20 -10.44 13.54
C ALA A 45 -8.02 -11.57 14.18
N ALA A 46 -7.36 -12.54 14.81
CA ALA A 46 -8.00 -13.70 15.42
C ALA A 46 -8.80 -13.36 16.68
N ASP A 47 -8.34 -12.40 17.49
CA ASP A 47 -9.01 -11.96 18.72
C ASP A 47 -10.03 -10.81 18.49
N GLY A 48 -10.14 -10.34 17.24
CA GLY A 48 -11.10 -9.32 16.83
C GLY A 48 -10.66 -7.87 17.05
N ARG A 49 -9.49 -7.61 17.65
CA ARG A 49 -8.94 -6.25 17.77
C ARG A 49 -8.69 -5.58 16.42
N LEU A 50 -8.28 -6.36 15.42
CA LEU A 50 -8.16 -5.93 14.03
C LEU A 50 -9.30 -6.54 13.18
N PRO A 51 -10.41 -5.81 12.98
CA PRO A 51 -11.63 -6.35 12.37
C PRO A 51 -11.53 -6.44 10.83
N PHE A 52 -10.71 -7.36 10.33
CA PHE A 52 -10.63 -7.66 8.91
C PHE A 52 -11.97 -8.15 8.35
N ARG A 53 -12.47 -7.47 7.32
CA ARG A 53 -13.74 -7.83 6.66
C ARG A 53 -13.67 -7.66 5.16
N ARG A 54 -14.57 -8.35 4.45
CA ARG A 54 -14.81 -8.10 3.03
C ARG A 54 -15.89 -7.04 2.89
N TRP A 55 -15.72 -6.15 1.92
CA TRP A 55 -16.58 -4.98 1.76
C TRP A 55 -17.50 -5.10 0.56
N PRO A 56 -18.72 -4.54 0.61
CA PRO A 56 -19.58 -4.48 -0.56
C PRO A 56 -18.91 -3.78 -1.75
N LEU A 57 -18.92 -4.43 -2.91
CA LEU A 57 -18.52 -3.81 -4.17
C LEU A 57 -19.67 -2.92 -4.65
N ARG A 58 -19.36 -1.69 -5.05
CA ARG A 58 -20.31 -0.76 -5.67
C ARG A 58 -20.57 -1.13 -7.14
N ILE A 59 -20.95 -2.38 -7.39
CA ILE A 59 -21.35 -2.93 -8.69
C ILE A 59 -22.78 -3.45 -8.52
N ARG A 60 -23.59 -3.50 -9.57
CA ARG A 60 -24.99 -3.97 -9.52
C ARG A 60 -25.09 -5.36 -8.85
N GLY A 61 -25.52 -5.40 -7.59
CA GLY A 61 -25.68 -6.63 -6.78
C GLY A 61 -24.94 -6.58 -5.43
N VAL A 62 -25.14 -7.60 -4.58
CA VAL A 62 -24.45 -7.73 -3.29
C VAL A 62 -23.20 -8.61 -3.48
N LEU A 63 -22.17 -8.06 -4.12
CA LEU A 63 -20.87 -8.71 -4.20
C LEU A 63 -19.93 -8.14 -3.14
N LEU A 64 -19.00 -8.94 -2.63
CA LEU A 64 -17.99 -8.53 -1.67
C LEU A 64 -16.60 -8.48 -2.32
N THR A 65 -15.70 -7.60 -1.83
CA THR A 65 -14.29 -7.53 -2.23
C THR A 65 -13.63 -8.89 -2.16
N ASN A 66 -12.66 -9.18 -3.03
CA ASN A 66 -12.01 -10.50 -3.03
C ASN A 66 -11.06 -10.72 -1.84
N TYR A 67 -10.66 -9.66 -1.14
CA TYR A 67 -9.74 -9.67 -0.01
C TYR A 67 -10.42 -9.06 1.22
N PHE A 68 -9.83 -9.28 2.38
CA PHE A 68 -10.25 -8.66 3.63
C PHE A 68 -9.45 -7.38 3.87
N SER A 69 -10.07 -6.33 4.38
CA SER A 69 -9.36 -5.09 4.70
C SER A 69 -9.94 -4.35 5.89
N GLN A 70 -9.11 -3.52 6.50
CA GLN A 70 -9.47 -2.59 7.55
C GLN A 70 -8.64 -1.31 7.40
N ASN A 71 -9.31 -0.15 7.42
CA ASN A 71 -8.67 1.16 7.35
C ASN A 71 -8.52 1.77 8.76
N CYS A 72 -7.42 2.48 9.00
CA CYS A 72 -7.21 3.32 10.18
C CYS A 72 -6.80 4.73 9.72
N SER A 73 -7.49 5.81 10.13
CA SER A 73 -7.20 7.16 9.62
C SER A 73 -7.51 8.30 10.61
N TYR A 74 -6.90 9.49 10.37
CA TYR A 74 -7.20 10.73 11.12
C TYR A 74 -8.36 11.55 10.54
N GLN A 75 -8.70 11.43 9.25
CA GLN A 75 -9.66 12.33 8.59
C GLN A 75 -10.93 11.59 8.14
N TYR A 76 -12.04 12.00 8.75
CA TYR A 76 -13.39 11.54 8.45
C TYR A 76 -14.09 12.55 7.54
N VAL A 77 -14.09 12.31 6.23
CA VAL A 77 -14.91 13.07 5.28
C VAL A 77 -15.51 12.09 4.26
N GLY A 78 -16.82 11.84 4.35
CA GLY A 78 -17.59 11.18 3.28
C GLY A 78 -18.24 9.82 3.60
N GLY A 79 -18.16 9.34 4.85
CA GLY A 79 -18.93 8.20 5.33
C GLY A 79 -18.27 6.83 5.11
N THR A 80 -17.73 6.27 6.19
CA THR A 80 -17.51 4.82 6.34
C THR A 80 -17.71 4.51 7.83
N ALA A 81 -18.82 3.87 8.19
CA ALA A 81 -19.17 3.55 9.59
C ALA A 81 -18.21 2.55 10.29
N ASN A 82 -17.01 2.34 9.73
CA ASN A 82 -16.24 1.14 9.87
C ASN A 82 -14.71 1.37 9.67
N THR A 83 -14.25 2.63 9.67
CA THR A 83 -12.81 2.99 9.76
C THR A 83 -12.47 3.19 11.24
N LEU A 84 -11.30 2.71 11.68
CA LEU A 84 -10.85 2.90 13.06
C LEU A 84 -10.11 4.23 13.19
N SER A 85 -10.30 4.91 14.32
CA SER A 85 -9.48 6.08 14.67
C SER A 85 -8.08 5.64 15.10
N TRP A 86 -7.15 6.58 15.25
CA TRP A 86 -5.80 6.25 15.74
C TRP A 86 -5.77 5.90 17.24
N GLU A 87 -6.76 6.34 18.01
CA GLU A 87 -6.96 5.95 19.40
C GLU A 87 -7.39 4.47 19.53
N GLU A 88 -8.13 3.96 18.54
CA GLU A 88 -8.61 2.58 18.46
C GLU A 88 -7.72 1.70 17.56
N ALA A 89 -6.68 2.27 16.96
CA ALA A 89 -5.85 1.57 15.99
C ALA A 89 -5.13 0.38 16.64
N PRO A 90 -5.25 -0.83 16.07
CA PRO A 90 -4.56 -2.01 16.59
C PRO A 90 -3.04 -1.80 16.50
N THR A 91 -2.29 -2.25 17.52
CA THR A 91 -0.86 -1.94 17.60
C THR A 91 -0.08 -2.47 16.40
N ALA A 92 -0.51 -3.57 15.77
CA ALA A 92 0.11 -4.05 14.53
C ALA A 92 0.01 -3.02 13.39
N VAL A 93 -1.08 -2.28 13.29
CA VAL A 93 -1.26 -1.23 12.26
C VAL A 93 -0.39 -0.01 12.57
N VAL A 94 -0.31 0.38 13.84
CA VAL A 94 0.57 1.47 14.31
C VAL A 94 2.05 1.12 14.06
N ASP A 95 2.46 -0.09 14.39
CA ASP A 95 3.84 -0.55 14.19
C ASP A 95 4.20 -0.67 12.71
N ALA A 96 3.26 -1.11 11.86
CA ALA A 96 3.45 -1.10 10.42
C ALA A 96 3.62 0.32 9.87
N LYS A 97 2.79 1.27 10.30
CA LYS A 97 2.95 2.70 9.94
C LYS A 97 4.34 3.20 10.31
N ASN A 98 4.75 2.99 11.56
CA ASN A 98 6.05 3.43 12.07
C ASN A 98 7.20 2.81 11.27
N PHE A 99 7.11 1.51 10.96
CA PHE A 99 8.10 0.81 10.14
C PHE A 99 8.17 1.39 8.72
N ILE A 100 7.02 1.64 8.09
CA ILE A 100 6.95 2.24 6.74
C ILE A 100 7.59 3.63 6.74
N GLU A 101 7.23 4.49 7.69
CA GLU A 101 7.78 5.84 7.80
C GLU A 101 9.29 5.82 8.01
N GLU A 102 9.76 5.03 8.96
CA GLU A 102 11.18 4.89 9.29
C GLU A 102 11.99 4.51 8.05
N ARG A 103 11.58 3.43 7.36
CA ARG A 103 12.31 2.89 6.22
C ARG A 103 12.19 3.78 4.98
N THR A 104 11.05 4.42 4.78
CA THR A 104 10.86 5.35 3.65
C THR A 104 11.67 6.62 3.85
N LYS A 105 11.70 7.19 5.06
CA LYS A 105 12.55 8.34 5.41
C LYS A 105 14.04 8.03 5.23
N GLN A 106 14.49 6.85 5.66
CA GLN A 106 15.87 6.38 5.45
C GLN A 106 16.22 6.23 3.96
N ALA A 107 15.29 5.70 3.16
CA ALA A 107 15.47 5.47 1.73
C ALA A 107 15.45 6.75 0.89
N LEU A 108 14.55 7.66 1.22
CA LEU A 108 14.21 8.85 0.44
C LEU A 108 14.55 10.13 1.21
N ASN A 109 15.74 10.16 1.82
CA ASN A 109 16.21 11.25 2.68
C ASN A 109 16.26 12.64 2.00
N ASN A 110 16.20 12.69 0.66
CA ASN A 110 16.16 13.93 -0.12
C ASN A 110 14.74 14.51 -0.32
N ARG A 111 13.70 13.84 0.19
CA ARG A 111 12.30 14.30 0.15
C ARG A 111 11.96 15.15 1.38
N ASN A 112 10.91 15.96 1.27
CA ASN A 112 10.35 16.64 2.43
C ASN A 112 9.82 15.60 3.42
N SER A 113 10.27 15.66 4.68
CA SER A 113 9.84 14.73 5.73
C SER A 113 8.33 14.75 5.96
N GLN A 114 7.66 15.86 5.63
CA GLN A 114 6.21 16.01 5.73
C GLN A 114 5.45 15.06 4.78
N ASP A 115 6.06 14.69 3.65
CA ASP A 115 5.46 13.75 2.68
C ASP A 115 5.31 12.34 3.27
N PHE A 116 5.99 12.05 4.38
CA PHE A 116 5.99 10.77 5.08
C PHE A 116 5.26 10.84 6.43
N LEU A 117 4.55 11.92 6.75
CA LEU A 117 3.64 11.94 7.89
C LEU A 117 2.32 11.32 7.49
N PHE A 118 2.33 10.00 7.29
CA PHE A 118 1.12 9.28 6.91
C PHE A 118 0.07 9.45 8.00
N ASN A 119 -1.18 9.66 7.61
CA ASN A 119 -2.30 9.82 8.52
C ASN A 119 -3.38 8.76 8.31
N GLU A 120 -3.12 7.82 7.42
CA GLU A 120 -3.96 6.67 7.13
C GLU A 120 -3.13 5.43 6.83
N VAL A 121 -3.62 4.27 7.28
CA VAL A 121 -3.15 2.95 6.86
C VAL A 121 -4.32 2.06 6.49
N LEU A 122 -4.33 1.59 5.25
CA LEU A 122 -5.19 0.49 4.80
C LEU A 122 -4.43 -0.83 4.96
N SER A 123 -4.90 -1.68 5.87
CA SER A 123 -4.42 -3.05 5.97
C SER A 123 -5.28 -3.97 5.10
N ALA A 124 -4.66 -4.84 4.30
CA ALA A 124 -5.34 -5.81 3.44
C ALA A 124 -4.75 -7.20 3.65
N ALA A 125 -5.60 -8.16 4.01
CA ALA A 125 -5.26 -9.57 4.14
C ALA A 125 -5.79 -10.35 2.94
N TYR A 126 -4.89 -11.11 2.32
CA TYR A 126 -5.15 -11.96 1.17
C TYR A 126 -5.00 -13.42 1.60
N MET A 127 -6.06 -14.20 1.42
CA MET A 127 -6.03 -15.66 1.52
C MET A 127 -5.58 -16.27 0.19
N GLU A 128 -5.48 -17.61 0.15
CA GLU A 128 -5.10 -18.33 -1.07
C GLU A 128 -5.99 -17.92 -2.27
N LYS A 129 -5.37 -17.68 -3.43
CA LYS A 129 -6.02 -17.30 -4.70
C LYS A 129 -6.71 -15.93 -4.70
N GLN A 130 -6.73 -15.21 -3.59
CA GLN A 130 -7.27 -13.85 -3.54
C GLN A 130 -6.29 -12.86 -4.17
N LYS A 131 -6.84 -11.88 -4.89
CA LYS A 131 -6.06 -10.84 -5.57
C LYS A 131 -6.82 -9.54 -5.65
N MET A 132 -6.09 -8.46 -5.91
CA MET A 132 -6.65 -7.15 -6.19
C MET A 132 -6.37 -6.83 -7.66
N SER A 133 -7.44 -6.66 -8.44
CA SER A 133 -7.35 -6.30 -9.85
C SER A 133 -6.77 -4.90 -10.05
N PHE A 134 -6.45 -4.55 -11.30
CA PHE A 134 -5.93 -3.22 -11.63
C PHE A 134 -6.83 -2.10 -11.12
N HIS A 135 -6.26 -1.20 -10.33
CA HIS A 135 -6.90 -0.04 -9.73
C HIS A 135 -5.86 1.08 -9.53
N THR A 136 -6.32 2.23 -9.04
CA THR A 136 -5.46 3.35 -8.64
C THR A 136 -5.88 3.79 -7.25
N ASP A 137 -4.93 4.32 -6.47
CA ASP A 137 -5.22 4.96 -5.19
C ASP A 137 -5.67 6.42 -5.38
N ASP A 138 -5.83 6.89 -6.62
CA ASP A 138 -6.23 8.26 -7.01
C ASP A 138 -7.56 8.67 -6.37
N GLU A 139 -7.47 9.10 -5.11
CA GLU A 139 -8.54 9.57 -4.26
C GLU A 139 -8.34 11.06 -3.97
N LYS A 140 -9.46 11.76 -3.76
CA LYS A 140 -9.45 13.19 -3.42
C LYS A 140 -8.63 13.39 -2.13
N GLY A 141 -7.70 14.34 -2.16
CA GLY A 141 -6.85 14.66 -1.01
C GLY A 141 -5.57 13.82 -0.90
N LEU A 142 -5.39 12.77 -1.71
CA LEU A 142 -4.18 11.93 -1.64
C LEU A 142 -2.90 12.77 -1.85
N GLY A 143 -1.97 12.60 -0.92
CA GLY A 143 -0.64 13.18 -0.94
C GLY A 143 0.26 12.59 -2.04
N PRO A 144 1.48 13.12 -2.19
CA PRO A 144 2.36 12.72 -3.29
C PRO A 144 2.95 11.32 -3.14
N VAL A 145 2.88 10.70 -1.96
CA VAL A 145 3.53 9.42 -1.65
C VAL A 145 2.52 8.42 -1.13
N VAL A 146 2.59 7.20 -1.68
CA VAL A 146 1.94 6.00 -1.13
C VAL A 146 3.02 4.96 -0.86
N ALA A 147 3.03 4.35 0.32
CA ALA A 147 4.03 3.36 0.69
C ALA A 147 3.38 2.10 1.25
N GLY A 148 3.71 0.93 0.69
CA GLY A 148 3.14 -0.36 1.06
C GLY A 148 4.16 -1.33 1.65
N LEU A 149 3.96 -1.78 2.89
CA LEU A 149 4.72 -2.86 3.52
C LEU A 149 4.10 -4.23 3.17
N SER A 150 4.96 -5.20 2.92
CA SER A 150 4.62 -6.57 2.54
C SER A 150 4.93 -7.56 3.66
N LEU A 151 3.96 -8.33 4.15
CA LEU A 151 4.16 -9.32 5.23
C LEU A 151 3.61 -10.69 4.82
N GLY A 152 4.33 -11.78 5.13
CA GLY A 152 3.98 -13.13 4.69
C GLY A 152 4.44 -13.45 3.27
N SER A 153 3.59 -14.18 2.53
CA SER A 153 3.96 -14.76 1.23
C SER A 153 4.28 -13.71 0.17
N PRO A 154 5.14 -14.02 -0.82
CA PRO A 154 5.46 -13.07 -1.87
C PRO A 154 4.25 -12.78 -2.76
N ALA A 155 4.22 -11.59 -3.34
CA ALA A 155 3.22 -11.18 -4.31
C ALA A 155 3.86 -10.55 -5.54
N LEU A 156 3.27 -10.80 -6.70
CA LEU A 156 3.62 -10.12 -7.93
C LEU A 156 2.74 -8.87 -8.08
N MET A 157 3.37 -7.70 -8.15
CA MET A 157 2.70 -6.43 -8.37
C MET A 157 2.97 -5.95 -9.80
N HIS A 158 1.91 -5.69 -10.55
CA HIS A 158 2.00 -5.21 -11.92
C HIS A 158 1.51 -3.77 -12.01
N PHE A 159 2.19 -2.97 -12.84
CA PHE A 159 1.75 -1.64 -13.23
C PHE A 159 1.48 -1.60 -14.73
N ARG A 160 0.41 -0.91 -15.12
CA ARG A 160 0.12 -0.58 -16.52
C ARG A 160 -0.40 0.84 -16.62
N ARG A 161 -0.37 1.42 -17.82
CA ARG A 161 -0.96 2.73 -18.06
C ARG A 161 -2.48 2.66 -17.89
N ARG A 162 -3.07 3.69 -17.27
CA ARG A 162 -4.52 3.86 -17.21
C ARG A 162 -5.09 3.94 -18.63
N HIS A 163 -6.34 3.49 -18.73
CA HIS A 163 -7.07 3.58 -19.99
C HIS A 163 -7.31 5.04 -20.38
N VAL A 164 -6.90 5.41 -21.58
CA VAL A 164 -7.23 6.70 -22.22
C VAL A 164 -7.98 6.39 -23.51
N LYS A 165 -9.08 7.10 -23.76
CA LYS A 165 -9.86 6.93 -25.00
C LYS A 165 -8.96 7.22 -26.21
N HIS A 166 -8.90 6.31 -27.18
CA HIS A 166 -7.97 6.37 -28.32
C HIS A 166 -6.47 6.34 -27.93
N GLY A 167 -6.16 5.88 -26.71
CA GLY A 167 -4.80 5.65 -26.26
C GLY A 167 -4.21 4.30 -26.72
N PRO A 168 -2.91 4.07 -26.47
CA PRO A 168 -2.28 2.79 -26.75
C PRO A 168 -2.86 1.65 -25.90
N GLU A 169 -2.64 0.42 -26.34
CA GLU A 169 -3.08 -0.79 -25.63
C GLU A 169 -2.56 -0.84 -24.19
N ARG A 170 -3.41 -1.31 -23.26
CA ARG A 170 -3.09 -1.43 -21.83
C ARG A 170 -2.20 -2.64 -21.56
N LYS A 171 -0.89 -2.49 -21.80
CA LYS A 171 0.11 -3.50 -21.46
C LYS A 171 0.77 -3.21 -20.12
N THR A 172 1.04 -4.27 -19.37
CA THR A 172 1.90 -4.21 -18.18
C THR A 172 3.25 -3.64 -18.58
N CYS A 173 3.67 -2.56 -17.91
CA CYS A 173 4.93 -1.87 -18.18
C CYS A 173 5.97 -2.07 -17.07
N LEU A 174 5.56 -2.56 -15.90
CA LEU A 174 6.46 -2.88 -14.78
C LEU A 174 5.86 -4.02 -13.96
N SER A 175 6.71 -4.96 -13.54
CA SER A 175 6.34 -6.06 -12.65
C SER A 175 7.39 -6.19 -11.55
N ILE A 176 6.97 -6.25 -10.29
CA ILE A 176 7.85 -6.31 -9.13
C ILE A 176 7.39 -7.44 -8.21
N ILE A 177 8.33 -8.26 -7.75
CA ILE A 177 8.07 -9.25 -6.70
C ILE A 177 8.28 -8.59 -5.35
N LEU A 178 7.21 -8.54 -4.55
CA LEU A 178 7.23 -8.04 -3.17
C LEU A 178 7.31 -9.23 -2.21
N ARG A 179 8.39 -9.31 -1.44
CA ARG A 179 8.63 -10.36 -0.44
C ARG A 179 8.31 -9.85 0.97
N HIS A 180 8.30 -10.76 1.95
CA HIS A 180 8.20 -10.39 3.35
C HIS A 180 9.25 -9.31 3.73
N GLY A 181 8.78 -8.22 4.34
CA GLY A 181 9.58 -7.07 4.73
C GLY A 181 9.81 -6.02 3.66
N ASP A 182 9.47 -6.29 2.40
CA ASP A 182 9.66 -5.32 1.31
C ASP A 182 8.68 -4.16 1.43
N ILE A 183 9.18 -2.95 1.20
CA ILE A 183 8.38 -1.76 1.06
C ILE A 183 8.42 -1.31 -0.40
N LEU A 184 7.25 -1.07 -0.98
CA LEU A 184 7.13 -0.41 -2.27
C LEU A 184 6.60 1.00 -2.08
N VAL A 185 7.31 1.99 -2.62
CA VAL A 185 6.95 3.40 -2.55
C VAL A 185 6.58 3.89 -3.94
N MET A 186 5.35 4.37 -4.08
CA MET A 186 4.83 5.09 -5.24
C MET A 186 5.01 6.57 -4.98
N ASP A 187 6.01 7.17 -5.64
CA ASP A 187 6.54 8.47 -5.30
C ASP A 187 6.26 9.52 -6.39
N GLY A 188 5.32 10.41 -6.12
CA GLY A 188 4.79 11.44 -7.01
C GLY A 188 3.36 11.13 -7.46
N THR A 189 2.51 12.15 -7.48
CA THR A 189 1.07 12.04 -7.84
C THR A 189 0.85 11.45 -9.23
N GLY A 190 1.79 11.65 -10.15
CA GLY A 190 1.72 11.08 -11.50
C GLY A 190 1.64 9.55 -11.53
N VAL A 191 2.11 8.84 -10.50
CA VAL A 191 1.99 7.37 -10.46
C VAL A 191 0.52 6.99 -10.45
N GLN A 192 -0.29 7.59 -9.57
CA GLN A 192 -1.72 7.30 -9.42
C GLN A 192 -2.56 7.92 -10.56
N GLN A 193 -2.13 9.07 -11.09
CA GLN A 193 -2.81 9.75 -12.19
C GLN A 193 -2.69 9.04 -13.53
N TYR A 194 -1.55 8.39 -13.81
CA TYR A 194 -1.27 7.83 -15.14
C TYR A 194 -1.19 6.30 -15.17
N TYR A 195 -0.98 5.66 -14.02
CA TYR A 195 -0.84 4.22 -13.91
C TYR A 195 -1.91 3.62 -13.00
N GLU A 196 -2.21 2.37 -13.27
CA GLU A 196 -2.99 1.50 -12.40
C GLU A 196 -2.13 0.30 -12.05
N HIS A 197 -2.38 -0.27 -10.89
CA HIS A 197 -1.61 -1.39 -10.37
C HIS A 197 -2.52 -2.50 -9.85
N MET A 198 -2.00 -3.71 -9.86
CA MET A 198 -2.66 -4.90 -9.33
C MET A 198 -1.68 -5.73 -8.51
N VAL A 199 -2.19 -6.60 -7.64
CA VAL A 199 -1.35 -7.51 -6.86
C VAL A 199 -1.91 -8.93 -6.87
N GLU A 200 -1.03 -9.89 -7.13
CA GLU A 200 -1.31 -11.33 -7.12
C GLU A 200 -0.38 -12.02 -6.10
N PRO A 201 -0.83 -12.20 -4.85
CA PRO A 201 -0.15 -13.00 -3.84
C PRO A 201 -0.06 -14.47 -4.24
N THR A 202 1.05 -15.11 -3.89
CA THR A 202 1.24 -16.56 -4.09
C THR A 202 0.48 -17.39 -3.06
N ASN A 203 0.34 -16.87 -1.84
CA ASN A 203 -0.40 -17.48 -0.73
C ASN A 203 -0.72 -16.38 0.31
N PHE A 204 -1.03 -16.76 1.56
CA PHE A 204 -1.41 -15.85 2.63
C PHE A 204 -0.40 -14.71 2.81
N ARG A 205 -0.92 -13.49 2.73
CA ARG A 205 -0.14 -12.24 2.82
C ARG A 205 -0.98 -11.15 3.45
N ILE A 206 -0.32 -10.28 4.20
CA ILE A 206 -0.88 -9.01 4.66
C ILE A 206 -0.08 -7.87 4.02
N ALA A 207 -0.79 -6.85 3.55
CA ALA A 207 -0.22 -5.59 3.08
C ALA A 207 -0.70 -4.46 4.00
N ALA A 208 0.21 -3.56 4.38
CA ALA A 208 -0.15 -2.31 5.04
C ALA A 208 0.24 -1.15 4.11
N THR A 209 -0.75 -0.41 3.61
CA THR A 209 -0.55 0.72 2.71
C THR A 209 -0.77 2.03 3.45
N ALA A 210 0.30 2.78 3.66
CA ALA A 210 0.29 4.06 4.34
C ALA A 210 0.13 5.21 3.34
N ARG A 211 -0.76 6.15 3.68
CA ARG A 211 -1.14 7.30 2.85
C ARG A 211 -1.23 8.57 3.69
N LEU A 212 -0.97 9.71 3.05
CA LEU A 212 -1.28 11.04 3.60
C LEU A 212 -2.50 11.56 2.85
N ILE A 213 -3.60 11.79 3.55
CA ILE A 213 -4.85 12.32 3.00
C ILE A 213 -5.03 13.74 3.54
N ASN A 214 -5.14 14.73 2.63
CA ASN A 214 -5.39 16.12 2.97
C ASN A 214 -6.89 16.44 2.90
N SER A 215 -7.41 17.11 3.91
CA SER A 215 -8.83 17.49 4.01
C SER A 215 -9.21 18.62 3.05
N ASP A 216 -8.24 19.41 2.61
CA ASP A 216 -8.49 20.79 2.16
C ASP A 216 -8.45 20.97 0.65
N ARG A 217 -8.53 19.88 -0.13
CA ARG A 217 -8.66 20.01 -1.60
C ARG A 217 -10.10 19.82 -1.99
N GLU A 218 -10.98 20.80 -1.69
CA GLU A 218 -12.32 20.87 -2.29
C GLU A 218 -12.27 21.09 -3.80
#